data_AF-A0A353W025-F1
#
_entry.id   AF-A0A353W025-F1
#
_cell.length_a   1.000
_cell.length_b   1.000
_cell.length_c   1.000
_cell.angle_alpha   90.00
_cell.angle_beta   90.00
_cell.angle_gamma   90.00
#
_symmetry.space_group_name_H-M   'P 1'
#
loop_
_entity.id
_entity.type
_entity.pdbx_description
1 polymer ?
#
loop_
_entity_poly.entity_id
_entity_poly.type
_entity_poly.pdbx_seq_one_letter_code
_entity_poly.pdbx_strand_id
1 'polypeptide(L)' 'MTDITNNKDLESAIDRIKQSANEFNQTSSFPFEISFSIGSAVYECSSFITPDEFLRQVDLLMYENKKAKNRSLVKF' A
#
# COMPACT_ATOMS: atom_id res chain seq x y z
N MET A 1 9.20 -2.59 15.93
CA MET A 1 7.99 -1.77 16.02
C MET A 1 8.27 -0.54 15.17
N THR A 2 7.56 -0.32 14.07
CA THR A 2 7.74 0.89 13.25
C THR A 2 6.92 2.01 13.88
N ASP A 3 7.55 3.16 14.16
CA ASP A 3 6.93 4.34 14.77
C ASP A 3 6.02 5.10 13.78
N ILE A 4 5.11 4.41 13.11
CA ILE A 4 4.14 5.02 12.19
C ILE A 4 2.93 5.44 13.00
N THR A 5 2.89 6.72 13.38
CA THR A 5 1.83 7.28 14.22
C THR A 5 0.93 8.28 13.48
N ASN A 6 1.27 8.61 12.24
CA ASN A 6 0.54 9.55 11.41
C ASN A 6 0.62 9.17 9.93
N ASN A 7 -0.28 9.76 9.13
CA ASN A 7 -0.39 9.46 7.71
C ASN A 7 0.86 9.84 6.91
N LYS A 8 1.61 10.87 7.32
CA LYS A 8 2.83 11.28 6.62
C LYS A 8 3.93 10.22 6.73
N ASP A 9 4.11 9.64 7.90
CA ASP A 9 5.08 8.56 8.12
C ASP A 9 4.66 7.29 7.38
N LEU A 10 3.35 7.03 7.33
CA LEU A 10 2.78 5.92 6.58
C LEU A 10 3.02 6.08 5.07
N GLU A 11 2.72 7.25 4.51
CA GLU A 11 2.97 7.58 3.10
C GLU A 11 4.45 7.46 2.76
N SER A 12 5.33 8.00 3.61
CA SER A 12 6.79 7.91 3.43
C SER A 12 7.27 6.45 3.40
N ALA A 13 6.71 5.58 4.24
CA ALA A 13 7.02 4.16 4.25
C ALA A 13 6.54 3.46 2.98
N ILE A 14 5.33 3.78 2.51
CA ILE A 14 4.75 3.24 1.27
C ILE A 14 5.58 3.66 0.06
N ASP A 15 5.98 4.92 0.00
CA ASP A 15 6.77 5.45 -1.10
C ASP A 15 8.15 4.80 -1.17
N ARG A 16 8.79 4.56 -0.02
CA ARG A 16 10.04 3.79 0.03
C ARG A 16 9.88 2.36 -0.54
N ILE A 17 8.78 1.68 -0.21
CA ILE A 17 8.49 0.34 -0.77
C ILE A 17 8.33 0.40 -2.29
N LYS A 18 7.56 1.37 -2.80
CA LYS A 18 7.36 1.57 -4.24
C LYS A 18 8.66 1.92 -4.95
N GLN A 19 9.48 2.78 -4.35
CA GLN A 19 10.77 3.17 -4.89
C GLN A 19 11.70 1.98 -5.02
N SER A 20 11.84 1.15 -3.97
CA SER A 20 12.66 -0.06 -4.05
C SER A 20 12.16 -1.04 -5.12
N ALA A 21 10.84 -1.16 -5.31
CA ALA A 21 10.27 -1.96 -6.39
C ALA A 21 10.65 -1.41 -7.78
N ASN A 22 10.57 -0.08 -7.93
CA ASN A 22 10.93 0.59 -9.18
C ASN A 22 12.43 0.45 -9.49
N GLU A 23 13.29 0.66 -8.49
CA GLU A 23 14.74 0.44 -8.62
C GLU A 23 15.06 -1.01 -9.02
N PHE A 24 14.37 -1.99 -8.42
CA PHE A 24 14.49 -3.39 -8.82
C PHE A 24 14.06 -3.61 -10.27
N ASN A 25 12.90 -3.11 -10.69
CA ASN A 25 12.44 -3.27 -12.07
C ASN A 25 13.41 -2.65 -13.10
N GLN A 26 14.04 -1.52 -12.77
CA GLN A 26 15.00 -0.84 -13.64
C GLN A 26 16.35 -1.55 -13.72
N THR A 27 16.75 -2.26 -12.67
CA THR A 27 18.09 -2.87 -12.56
C THR A 27 18.10 -4.37 -12.78
N SER A 28 16.96 -5.05 -12.63
CA SER A 28 16.89 -6.49 -12.78
C SER A 28 16.90 -6.91 -14.26
N SER A 29 17.45 -8.08 -14.54
CA SER A 29 17.41 -8.70 -15.88
C SER A 29 16.20 -9.61 -16.09
N PHE A 30 15.21 -9.56 -15.18
CA PHE A 30 14.02 -10.39 -15.31
C PHE A 30 13.12 -9.86 -16.42
N PRO A 31 12.45 -10.75 -17.19
CA PRO A 31 11.57 -10.34 -18.29
C PRO A 31 10.19 -9.88 -17.80
N PHE A 32 10.09 -9.39 -16.56
CA PHE A 32 8.85 -8.92 -15.95
C PHE A 32 9.12 -7.82 -14.93
N GLU A 33 8.12 -6.97 -14.71
CA GLU A 33 8.11 -5.97 -13.66
C GLU A 33 7.25 -6.43 -12.49
N ILE A 34 7.72 -6.17 -11.26
CA ILE A 34 6.93 -6.35 -10.05
C ILE A 34 6.22 -5.05 -9.70
N SER A 35 5.03 -5.16 -9.13
CA SER A 35 4.31 -4.00 -8.61
C SER A 35 3.32 -4.42 -7.54
N PHE A 36 3.04 -3.51 -6.61
CA PHE A 36 2.21 -3.80 -5.45
C PHE A 36 0.85 -3.10 -5.52
N SER A 37 -0.13 -3.68 -4.85
CA SER A 37 -1.35 -2.99 -4.41
C SER A 37 -1.30 -2.99 -2.89
N ILE A 38 -1.46 -1.82 -2.28
CA ILE A 38 -1.23 -1.65 -0.85
C ILE A 38 -2.48 -1.04 -0.24
N GLY A 39 -3.03 -1.73 0.76
CA GLY A 39 -3.99 -1.17 1.70
C GLY A 39 -3.25 -0.78 2.96
N SER A 40 -3.53 0.41 3.48
CA SER A 40 -2.77 0.99 4.58
C SER A 40 -3.61 2.00 5.33
N ALA A 41 -3.55 1.98 6.65
CA ALA A 41 -4.19 2.95 7.52
C ALA A 41 -3.35 3.14 8.80
N VAL A 42 -3.52 4.27 9.46
CA VAL A 42 -3.00 4.51 10.81
C VAL A 42 -4.10 4.17 11.80
N TYR A 43 -3.78 3.37 12.82
CA TYR A 43 -4.74 3.03 13.85
C TYR A 43 -4.94 4.22 14.79
N GLU A 44 -6.19 4.69 14.91
CA GLU A 44 -6.57 5.72 15.86
C GLU A 44 -7.23 5.08 17.08
N CYS A 45 -6.63 5.22 18.27
CA CYS A 45 -7.22 4.67 19.50
C CYS A 45 -8.63 5.21 19.81
N SER A 46 -8.97 6.40 19.31
CA SER A 46 -10.29 7.02 19.42
C SER A 46 -11.36 6.41 18.50
N SER A 47 -10.98 5.51 17.59
CA SER A 47 -11.91 4.91 16.63
C SER A 47 -12.84 3.85 17.26
N PHE A 48 -12.52 3.37 18.48
CA PHE A 48 -13.25 2.32 19.20
C PHE A 48 -13.46 1.02 18.40
N ILE A 49 -12.75 0.83 17.30
CA ILE A 49 -12.80 -0.41 16.51
C ILE A 49 -11.89 -1.46 17.14
N THR A 50 -12.27 -2.71 16.98
CA THR A 50 -11.42 -3.84 17.36
C THR A 50 -10.22 -3.97 16.40
N PRO A 51 -9.12 -4.62 16.83
CA PRO A 51 -8.01 -4.93 15.93
C PRO A 51 -8.45 -5.70 14.68
N ASP A 52 -9.41 -6.62 14.80
CA ASP A 52 -9.94 -7.38 13.66
C ASP A 52 -10.68 -6.49 12.65
N GLU A 53 -11.49 -5.53 13.14
CA GLU A 53 -12.16 -4.55 12.28
C GLU A 53 -11.17 -3.63 11.58
N PHE A 54 -10.10 -3.22 12.28
CA PHE A 54 -9.04 -2.43 11.67
C PHE A 54 -8.30 -3.20 10.57
N LEU A 55 -7.94 -4.47 10.82
CA LEU A 55 -7.31 -5.31 9.80
C LEU A 55 -8.23 -5.50 8.59
N ARG A 56 -9.52 -5.71 8.82
CA ARG A 56 -10.53 -5.79 7.75
C ARG A 56 -10.60 -4.49 6.94
N GLN A 57 -10.52 -3.33 7.58
CA GLN A 57 -10.45 -2.05 6.90
C GLN A 57 -9.20 -1.95 6.00
N VAL A 58 -8.04 -2.36 6.51
CA VAL A 58 -6.79 -2.39 5.74
C VAL A 58 -6.91 -3.31 4.52
N ASP A 59 -7.52 -4.49 4.68
CA ASP A 59 -7.78 -5.41 3.58
C ASP A 59 -8.70 -4.79 2.52
N LEU A 60 -9.78 -4.14 2.93
CA LEU A 60 -10.69 -3.45 2.01
C LEU A 60 -9.96 -2.38 1.19
N LEU A 61 -9.12 -1.56 1.84
CA LEU A 61 -8.31 -0.55 1.17
C LEU A 61 -7.35 -1.16 0.14
N MET A 62 -6.80 -2.35 0.39
CA MET A 62 -5.96 -3.06 -0.58
C MET A 62 -6.76 -3.43 -1.83
N TYR A 63 -7.96 -3.98 -1.65
CA TYR A 63 -8.83 -4.32 -2.79
C TYR A 63 -9.24 -3.08 -3.59
N GLU A 64 -9.52 -1.96 -2.92
CA GLU A 64 -9.82 -0.69 -3.59
C GLU A 64 -8.61 -0.19 -4.40
N ASN A 65 -7.42 -0.21 -3.82
CA ASN A 65 -6.19 0.15 -4.51
C ASN A 65 -5.95 -0.74 -5.75
N LYS A 66 -6.14 -2.05 -5.61
CA LYS A 66 -6.04 -3.02 -6.70
C LYS A 66 -7.04 -2.72 -7.82
N LYS A 67 -8.29 -2.43 -7.49
CA LYS A 67 -9.32 -2.03 -8.47
C LYS A 67 -8.96 -0.72 -9.17
N ALA A 68 -8.46 0.27 -8.44
CA ALA A 68 -8.03 1.54 -9.01
C ALA A 68 -6.87 1.35 -10.01
N LYS A 69 -5.86 0.56 -9.63
CA LYS A 69 -4.71 0.24 -10.48
C LYS A 69 -5.10 -0.51 -11.76
N ASN A 70 -6.00 -1.49 -11.65
CA ASN A 70 -6.50 -2.21 -12.82
C ASN A 70 -7.31 -1.29 -13.75
N ARG A 71 -8.09 -0.35 -13.20
CA ARG A 71 -8.82 0.65 -14.02
C ARG A 71 -7.88 1.59 -14.77
N SER A 72 -6.77 2.01 -14.18
CA SER A 72 -5.78 2.85 -14.87
C SER A 72 -5.07 2.14 -16.02
N LEU A 73 -4.97 0.81 -16.00
CA LEU A 73 -4.37 0.01 -17.07
C LEU A 73 -5.30 -0.24 -18.26
N VAL A 74 -6.60 0.09 -18.14
CA VAL A 74 -7.65 -0.19 -19.17
C VAL A 74 -8.13 1.10 -19.84
N LYS A 75 -7.40 2.22 -19.71
CA LYS A 75 -7.70 3.44 -20.48
C LYS A 75 -7.18 3.30 -21.92
N PHE A 76 -8.12 3.29 -22.87
CA PHE A 76 -7.89 3.40 -24.32
C PHE A 76 -7.60 4.85 -24.71
#